data_AF-A0A5C7K1F6-F1
#
_entry.id   AF-A0A5C7K1F6-F1
#
_cell.length_a   1.000
_cell.length_b   1.000
_cell.length_c   1.000
_cell.angle_alpha   90.00
_cell.angle_beta   90.00
_cell.angle_gamma   90.00
#
_symmetry.space_group_name_H-M   'P 1'
#
loop_
_entity.id
_entity.type
_entity.pdbx_description
1 polymer ?
#
loop_
_entity_poly.entity_id
_entity_poly.type
_entity_poly.pdbx_seq_one_letter_code
_entity_poly.pdbx_strand_id
1 'polypeptide(L)'
;IWAHTGFSTSPEKVEAYLDRYPALWGELSYRHGITGAGGELSPAWRRLFERYPDRFLIGSDTWINERWASYPAIMAGYRAWLAQLPRDVAEQIAFRNAERLFGRQ
;
A
#
# COMPACT_ATOMS: atom_id res chain seq x y z
N ILE A 1 3.56 12.65 -0.70
CA ILE A 1 3.50 11.22 -0.32
C ILE A 1 3.34 11.16 1.19
N TRP A 2 2.33 10.45 1.68
CA TRP A 2 2.00 10.33 3.09
C TRP A 2 2.48 9.00 3.64
N ALA A 3 3.52 9.07 4.48
CA ALA A 3 4.20 7.90 5.05
C ALA A 3 3.23 6.97 5.78
N HIS A 4 3.33 5.67 5.48
CA HIS A 4 2.54 4.59 6.08
C HIS A 4 1.04 4.84 6.08
N THR A 5 0.53 5.74 5.23
CA THR A 5 -0.87 6.21 5.22
C THR A 5 -1.39 6.46 6.65
N GLY A 6 -0.52 7.07 7.47
CA GLY A 6 -0.75 7.40 8.88
C GLY A 6 -0.88 6.22 9.83
N PHE A 7 -0.16 5.12 9.58
CA PHE A 7 -0.04 3.88 10.37
C PHE A 7 -1.35 3.12 10.62
N SER A 8 -2.26 3.77 11.33
CA SER A 8 -3.52 3.23 11.86
C SER A 8 -4.73 4.08 11.48
N THR A 9 -4.58 5.09 10.61
CA THR A 9 -5.72 5.88 10.11
C THR A 9 -6.76 4.97 9.48
N SER A 10 -8.03 5.07 9.89
CA SER A 10 -9.08 4.16 9.40
C SER A 10 -9.29 4.31 7.89
N PRO A 11 -9.68 3.24 7.17
CA PRO A 11 -9.94 3.28 5.73
C PRO A 11 -10.89 4.41 5.31
N GLU A 12 -11.92 4.71 6.11
CA GLU A 12 -12.91 5.76 5.83
C GLU A 12 -12.26 7.15 5.85
N LYS A 13 -11.33 7.37 6.79
CA LYS A 13 -10.61 8.63 6.89
C LYS A 13 -9.53 8.76 5.81
N VAL A 14 -8.92 7.64 5.40
CA VAL A 14 -8.04 7.60 4.21
C VAL A 14 -8.83 8.00 2.97
N GLU A 15 -10.02 7.44 2.75
CA GLU A 15 -10.92 7.76 1.64
C GLU A 15 -11.24 9.26 1.61
N ALA A 16 -11.68 9.81 2.74
CA ALA A 16 -12.00 11.23 2.87
C ALA A 16 -10.81 12.16 2.54
N TYR A 17 -9.58 11.73 2.85
CA TYR A 17 -8.38 12.49 2.50
C TYR A 17 -7.99 12.36 1.02
N LEU A 18 -8.15 11.18 0.42
CA LEU A 18 -7.90 10.99 -1.01
C LEU A 18 -8.88 11.80 -1.87
N ASP A 19 -10.15 11.88 -1.45
CA ASP A 19 -11.18 12.71 -2.10
C ASP A 19 -10.89 14.21 -1.95
N ARG A 20 -10.48 14.63 -0.74
CA ARG A 20 -10.21 16.05 -0.46
C ARG A 20 -8.93 16.57 -1.11
N TYR A 21 -7.92 15.72 -1.25
CA TYR A 21 -6.58 16.12 -1.70
C TYR A 21 -6.17 15.34 -2.96
N PRO A 22 -6.41 15.88 -4.17
CA PRO A 22 -6.13 15.18 -5.43
C PRO A 22 -4.66 14.80 -5.65
N ALA A 23 -3.73 15.54 -5.03
CA ALA A 23 -2.29 15.27 -5.11
C ALA A 23 -1.76 14.34 -4.00
N LEU A 24 -2.62 13.85 -3.10
CA LEU A 24 -2.20 12.97 -2.01
C LEU A 24 -1.84 11.58 -2.53
N TRP A 25 -0.77 11.01 -2.02
CA TRP A 25 -0.37 9.62 -2.30
C TRP A 25 -0.22 8.89 -0.97
N GLY A 26 -0.87 7.73 -0.84
CA GLY A 26 -0.72 6.86 0.32
C GLY A 26 0.48 5.93 0.14
N GLU A 27 1.42 5.97 1.06
CA GLU A 27 2.52 5.01 1.13
C GLU A 27 2.14 3.87 2.08
N LEU A 28 2.36 2.61 1.70
CA LEU A 28 1.82 1.43 2.38
C LEU A 28 2.84 0.63 3.20
N SER A 29 4.11 1.02 3.18
CA SER A 29 5.11 0.38 4.02
C SER A 29 4.66 0.43 5.47
N TYR A 30 4.83 -0.67 6.20
CA TYR A 30 4.56 -0.73 7.64
C TYR A 30 3.12 -0.31 8.06
N ARG A 31 2.16 -0.30 7.11
CA ARG A 31 0.76 0.09 7.32
C ARG A 31 -0.04 -1.05 7.97
N HIS A 32 -0.72 -0.78 9.10
CA HIS A 32 -1.35 -1.82 9.94
C HIS A 32 -2.83 -2.11 9.65
N GLY A 33 -3.22 -3.36 9.37
CA GLY A 33 -4.62 -3.70 9.15
C GLY A 33 -5.08 -3.57 7.70
N ILE A 34 -4.13 -3.62 6.75
CA ILE A 34 -4.43 -3.97 5.35
C ILE A 34 -5.04 -5.38 5.31
N THR A 35 -4.45 -6.31 6.06
CA THR A 35 -4.87 -7.71 6.15
C THR A 35 -5.49 -8.05 7.50
N GLY A 36 -6.37 -9.05 7.51
CA GLY A 36 -6.84 -9.74 8.72
C GLY A 36 -5.80 -10.70 9.29
N ALA A 37 -6.19 -11.43 10.36
CA ALA A 37 -5.30 -12.33 11.09
C ALA A 37 -4.79 -13.52 10.24
N GLY A 38 -5.54 -13.94 9.23
CA GLY A 38 -5.15 -15.00 8.29
C GLY A 38 -4.41 -14.50 7.05
N GLY A 39 -4.13 -13.20 6.95
CA GLY A 39 -3.48 -12.59 5.78
C GLY A 39 -4.43 -12.23 4.63
N GLU A 40 -5.72 -12.49 4.77
CA GLU A 40 -6.76 -12.01 3.87
C GLU A 40 -6.78 -10.48 3.81
N LEU A 41 -6.78 -9.93 2.60
CA LEU A 41 -6.94 -8.51 2.37
C LEU A 41 -8.31 -8.07 2.89
N SER A 42 -8.33 -7.08 3.78
CA SER A 42 -9.58 -6.60 4.36
C SER A 42 -10.50 -6.01 3.28
N PRO A 43 -11.83 -6.19 3.40
CA PRO A 43 -12.78 -5.66 2.42
C PRO A 43 -12.68 -4.15 2.24
N ALA A 44 -12.40 -3.41 3.32
CA ALA A 44 -12.26 -1.96 3.27
C ALA A 44 -11.03 -1.52 2.46
N TRP A 45 -9.88 -2.17 2.66
CA TRP A 45 -8.66 -1.86 1.90
C TRP A 45 -8.77 -2.33 0.45
N ARG A 46 -9.40 -3.48 0.18
CA ARG A 46 -9.73 -3.90 -1.20
C ARG A 46 -10.49 -2.81 -1.94
N ARG A 47 -11.58 -2.31 -1.36
CA ARG A 47 -12.40 -1.25 -1.96
C ARG A 47 -11.57 0.00 -2.26
N LEU A 48 -10.70 0.42 -1.34
CA LEU A 48 -9.84 1.59 -1.55
C LEU A 48 -8.85 1.38 -2.68
N PHE A 49 -8.21 0.22 -2.75
CA PHE A 49 -7.26 -0.09 -3.81
C PHE A 49 -7.93 -0.16 -5.18
N GLU A 50 -9.13 -0.73 -5.28
CA GLU A 50 -9.89 -0.78 -6.53
C GLU A 50 -10.45 0.59 -6.94
N ARG A 51 -10.83 1.44 -5.98
CA ARG A 51 -11.36 2.79 -6.25
C ARG A 51 -10.27 3.82 -6.58
N TYR A 52 -9.09 3.69 -5.96
CA TYR A 52 -7.97 4.62 -6.11
C TYR A 52 -6.67 3.86 -6.50
N PRO A 53 -6.69 3.06 -7.58
CA PRO A 53 -5.58 2.17 -7.90
C PRO A 53 -4.29 2.92 -8.22
N ASP A 54 -4.41 4.19 -8.60
CA ASP A 54 -3.36 5.09 -9.02
C ASP A 54 -2.85 6.02 -7.90
N ARG A 55 -3.26 5.79 -6.63
CA ARG A 55 -2.98 6.70 -5.49
C ARG A 55 -2.16 6.06 -4.36
N PHE A 56 -1.70 4.83 -4.53
CA PHE A 56 -0.91 4.12 -3.53
C PHE A 56 0.45 3.65 -4.04
N LEU A 57 1.43 3.63 -3.13
CA LEU A 57 2.80 3.17 -3.33
C LEU A 57 3.16 2.19 -2.23
N ILE A 58 4.13 1.31 -2.47
CA ILE A 58 4.65 0.41 -1.45
C ILE A 58 6.18 0.41 -1.40
N GLY A 59 6.72 0.51 -0.18
CA GLY A 59 8.14 0.34 0.12
C GLY A 59 8.37 -0.67 1.25
N SER A 60 9.62 -1.06 1.46
CA SER A 60 9.99 -2.00 2.53
C SER A 60 10.11 -1.36 3.91
N ASP A 61 10.44 -0.05 3.94
CA ASP A 61 10.74 0.69 5.17
C ASP A 61 11.83 0.00 6.02
N THR A 62 12.90 -0.49 5.40
CA THR A 62 14.01 -1.17 6.10
C THR A 62 15.01 -0.17 6.68
N TRP A 63 14.61 0.54 7.75
CA TRP A 63 15.41 1.61 8.38
C TRP A 63 16.35 1.13 9.51
N ILE A 64 16.21 -0.12 9.97
CA ILE A 64 17.07 -0.77 10.99
C ILE A 64 17.43 -2.20 10.58
N ASN A 65 18.48 -2.74 11.20
CA ASN A 65 19.03 -4.07 10.89
C ASN A 65 18.00 -5.21 11.04
N GLU A 66 17.16 -5.15 12.06
CA GLU A 66 16.11 -6.14 12.32
C GLU A 66 15.09 -6.19 11.19
N ARG A 67 14.79 -5.03 10.59
CA ARG A 67 13.89 -4.95 9.43
C ARG A 67 14.58 -5.45 8.17
N TRP A 68 15.88 -5.20 8.01
CA TRP A 68 16.66 -5.82 6.93
C TRP A 68 16.64 -7.35 7.04
N ALA A 69 16.84 -7.90 8.24
CA ALA A 69 16.73 -9.34 8.48
C ALA A 69 15.34 -9.90 8.12
N SER A 70 14.29 -9.07 8.27
CA SER A 70 12.90 -9.42 7.96
C SER A 70 12.47 -9.08 6.52
N TYR A 71 13.35 -8.50 5.69
CA TYR A 71 12.99 -8.02 4.35
C TYR A 71 12.30 -9.07 3.47
N PRO A 72 12.79 -10.34 3.38
CA PRO A 72 12.12 -11.36 2.60
C PRO A 72 10.67 -11.62 3.05
N ALA A 73 10.44 -11.65 4.36
CA ALA A 73 9.12 -11.87 4.95
C ALA A 73 8.18 -10.68 4.73
N ILE A 74 8.68 -9.44 4.87
CA ILE A 74 7.94 -8.21 4.59
C ILE A 74 7.46 -8.22 3.13
N MET A 75 8.37 -8.46 2.18
CA MET A 75 8.03 -8.46 0.76
C MET A 75 7.12 -9.65 0.38
N ALA A 76 7.27 -10.80 1.03
CA ALA A 76 6.36 -11.93 0.85
C ALA A 76 4.94 -11.59 1.32
N GLY A 77 4.81 -10.95 2.49
CA GLY A 77 3.51 -10.48 3.00
C GLY A 77 2.84 -9.50 2.03
N TYR A 78 3.60 -8.56 1.48
CA TYR A 78 3.09 -7.62 0.47
C TYR A 78 2.59 -8.32 -0.79
N ARG A 79 3.39 -9.23 -1.36
CA ARG A 79 2.99 -10.01 -2.53
C ARG A 79 1.75 -10.85 -2.26
N ALA A 80 1.61 -11.42 -1.05
CA ALA A 80 0.50 -12.29 -0.70
C ALA A 80 -0.85 -11.56 -0.71
N TRP A 81 -0.94 -10.32 -0.20
CA TRP A 81 -2.20 -9.56 -0.27
C TRP A 81 -2.39 -8.86 -1.61
N LEU A 82 -1.33 -8.44 -2.29
CA LEU A 82 -1.42 -7.91 -3.66
C LEU A 82 -1.99 -8.95 -4.63
N ALA A 83 -1.62 -10.22 -4.48
CA ALA A 83 -2.14 -11.33 -5.28
C ALA A 83 -3.65 -11.56 -5.14
N GLN A 84 -4.29 -10.97 -4.13
CA GLN A 84 -5.74 -11.06 -3.93
C GLN A 84 -6.50 -9.97 -4.71
N LEU A 85 -5.82 -8.96 -5.28
CA LEU A 85 -6.42 -7.90 -6.09
C LEU A 85 -6.48 -8.30 -7.58
N PRO A 86 -7.31 -7.62 -8.39
CA PRO A 86 -7.15 -7.63 -9.84
C PRO A 86 -5.71 -7.29 -10.24
N ARG A 87 -5.18 -7.99 -11.25
CA ARG A 87 -3.75 -7.91 -11.61
C ARG A 87 -3.30 -6.49 -11.95
N ASP A 88 -4.12 -5.74 -12.66
CA ASP A 88 -3.86 -4.37 -13.06
C ASP A 88 -3.78 -3.41 -11.86
N VAL A 89 -4.64 -3.58 -10.86
CA VAL A 89 -4.59 -2.83 -9.59
C VAL A 89 -3.34 -3.21 -8.80
N ALA A 90 -3.03 -4.50 -8.70
CA ALA A 90 -1.86 -5.00 -7.99
C ALA A 90 -0.55 -4.44 -8.60
N GLU A 91 -0.40 -4.46 -9.92
CA GLU A 91 0.80 -3.94 -10.60
C GLU A 91 0.94 -2.42 -10.46
N GLN A 92 -0.17 -1.67 -10.43
CA GLN A 92 -0.14 -0.24 -10.13
C GLN A 92 0.48 0.03 -8.78
N ILE A 93 -0.03 -0.61 -7.72
CA ILE A 93 0.45 -0.40 -6.36
C ILE A 93 1.88 -0.95 -6.19
N ALA A 94 2.18 -2.10 -6.79
CA ALA A 94 3.46 -2.78 -6.63
C ALA A 94 4.64 -1.99 -7.24
N PHE A 95 4.47 -1.36 -8.41
CA PHE A 95 5.57 -0.65 -9.05
C PHE A 95 5.16 0.48 -10.01
N ARG A 96 4.11 0.33 -10.84
CA ARG A 96 3.83 1.29 -11.93
C ARG A 96 3.49 2.69 -11.44
N ASN A 97 2.85 2.80 -10.27
CA ASN A 97 2.57 4.09 -9.66
C ASN A 97 3.86 4.82 -9.27
N ALA A 98 4.86 4.10 -8.74
CA ALA A 98 6.15 4.67 -8.39
C ALA A 98 6.93 5.09 -9.64
N GLU A 99 6.95 4.24 -10.67
CA GLU A 99 7.55 4.55 -11.98
C GLU A 99 6.99 5.85 -12.56
N ARG A 100 5.65 5.98 -12.61
CA ARG A 100 4.96 7.18 -13.07
C ARG A 100 5.28 8.41 -12.23
N LEU A 101 5.22 8.29 -10.90
CA LEU A 101 5.40 9.42 -9.99
C LEU A 101 6.83 9.95 -9.97
N PHE A 102 7.82 9.07 -10.10
CA PHE A 102 9.24 9.43 -10.01
C PHE A 102 9.95 9.49 -11.38
N GLY A 103 9.23 9.31 -12.48
CA GLY A 103 9.78 9.42 -13.83
C GLY A 103 10.81 8.33 -14.18
N ARG A 104 10.64 7.12 -13.64
CA ARG A 104 11.49 5.96 -13.97
C ARG A 104 10.75 5.13 -15.02
N GLN A 105 11.29 5.07 -16.24
CA GLN A 105 10.87 4.15 -17.32
C GLN A 105 11.95 3.10 -17.53
#